data_AF-A0A0Q8CGX0-F1
#
_entry.id   AF-A0A0Q8CGX0-F1
#
_cell.length_a   1.000
_cell.length_b   1.000
_cell.length_c   1.000
_cell.angle_alpha   90.00
_cell.angle_beta   90.00
_cell.angle_gamma   90.00
#
_symmetry.space_group_name_H-M   'P 1'
#
loop_
_entity.id
_entity.type
_entity.pdbx_description
1 polymer ?
#
loop_
_entity_poly.entity_id
_entity_poly.type
_entity_poly.pdbx_seq_one_letter_code
_entity_poly.pdbx_strand_id
1 'polypeptide(L)'
;MLLTGCTAEGEPKPTPTATQTPAPVIPGDGSLRLMTVLDMAGKPADVSQAQVAGVELAVRELDEQGGVLGAPVVVVHRSTSTGAADIVKELADRSIDVVLWAAVGDIPEEITAVSGTTTVVRIGPAGWKPDKSFSARLKSADPGAISLWGGPEAYDTTMRVALAATEADNDSGSAVAEAITAVSSGGFSCVSFGECAAALADDASIVYAGVTGTGGLAQATPEPEPSPTKAKKK
;
A
#
# COMPACT_ATOMS: atom_id res chain seq x y z
N MET A 1 54.83 52.60 14.20
CA MET A 1 54.19 52.19 12.93
C MET A 1 54.76 50.83 12.54
N LEU A 2 54.01 49.76 12.76
CA LEU A 2 54.27 48.41 12.24
C LEU A 2 52.93 47.90 11.71
N LEU A 3 52.89 47.59 10.42
CA LEU A 3 51.69 47.18 9.68
C LEU A 3 51.41 45.68 9.82
N THR A 4 50.12 45.40 9.70
CA THR A 4 49.35 44.15 9.55
C THR A 4 49.90 43.10 8.58
N GLY A 5 49.54 41.84 8.87
CA GLY A 5 49.43 40.76 7.88
C GLY A 5 48.65 39.56 8.47
N CYS A 6 47.36 39.44 8.15
CA CYS A 6 46.57 38.22 8.36
C CYS A 6 46.28 37.60 6.99
N THR A 7 46.74 36.37 6.80
CA THR A 7 46.46 35.50 5.66
C THR A 7 45.01 35.01 5.74
N ALA A 8 44.22 35.19 4.69
CA ALA A 8 42.91 34.58 4.56
C ALA A 8 43.06 33.23 3.82
N GLU A 9 42.80 32.14 4.53
CA GLU A 9 42.70 30.79 3.97
C GLU A 9 41.45 30.73 3.06
N GLY A 10 41.62 30.32 1.81
CA GLY A 10 40.51 30.24 0.84
C GLY A 10 39.49 29.17 1.22
N GLU A 11 38.21 29.55 1.25
CA GLU A 11 37.10 28.63 1.47
C GLU A 11 36.97 27.63 0.30
N PRO A 12 36.70 26.34 0.57
CA PRO A 12 36.50 25.34 -0.48
C PRO A 12 35.20 25.62 -1.24
N LYS A 13 35.31 25.74 -2.56
CA LYS A 13 34.19 25.95 -3.49
C LYS A 13 33.16 24.80 -3.37
N PRO A 14 31.85 25.08 -3.23
CA PRO A 14 30.83 24.03 -3.20
C PRO A 14 30.84 23.25 -4.52
N THR A 15 30.93 21.92 -4.40
CA THR A 15 30.79 21.01 -5.55
C THR A 15 29.31 20.90 -5.88
N PRO A 16 28.87 21.17 -7.12
CA PRO A 16 27.46 21.03 -7.49
C PRO A 16 27.04 19.57 -7.31
N THR A 17 26.03 19.34 -6.48
CA THR A 17 25.34 18.05 -6.38
C THR A 17 24.57 17.85 -7.67
N ALA A 18 24.78 16.72 -8.35
CA ALA A 18 24.04 16.39 -9.55
C ALA A 18 22.54 16.26 -9.19
N THR A 19 21.71 17.14 -9.76
CA THR A 19 20.25 16.99 -9.73
C THR A 19 19.92 15.71 -10.48
N GLN A 20 19.39 14.71 -9.77
CA GLN A 20 18.92 13.48 -10.39
C GLN A 20 17.79 13.84 -11.37
N THR A 21 17.89 13.37 -12.60
CA THR A 21 16.79 13.50 -13.56
C THR A 21 15.62 12.66 -13.04
N PRO A 22 14.41 13.22 -12.90
CA PRO A 22 13.25 12.45 -12.45
C PRO A 22 13.06 11.24 -13.35
N ALA A 23 12.84 10.07 -12.76
CA ALA A 23 12.48 8.88 -13.50
C ALA A 23 11.13 9.12 -14.23
N PRO A 24 10.89 8.50 -15.40
CA PRO A 24 9.61 8.60 -16.08
C PRO A 24 8.49 8.08 -15.17
N VAL A 25 7.46 8.89 -14.94
CA VAL A 25 6.24 8.46 -14.23
C VAL A 25 5.44 7.53 -15.14
N ILE A 26 5.08 6.35 -14.63
CA ILE A 26 4.18 5.43 -15.32
C ILE A 26 2.75 5.95 -15.10
N PRO A 27 1.99 6.27 -16.16
CA PRO A 27 0.60 6.67 -16.00
C PRO A 27 -0.23 5.46 -15.60
N GLY A 28 -1.16 5.68 -14.67
CA GLY A 28 -2.23 4.72 -14.38
C GLY A 28 -3.31 4.72 -15.46
N ASP A 29 -4.25 3.78 -15.36
CA ASP A 29 -5.34 3.62 -16.33
C ASP A 29 -6.66 4.28 -15.89
N GLY A 30 -6.67 4.87 -14.68
CA GLY A 30 -7.81 5.58 -14.11
C GLY A 30 -8.86 4.63 -13.50
N SER A 31 -8.51 3.39 -13.20
CA SER A 31 -9.36 2.41 -12.54
C SER A 31 -8.52 1.52 -11.61
N LEU A 32 -8.53 1.83 -10.31
CA LEU A 32 -7.83 1.02 -9.32
C LEU A 32 -8.34 -0.44 -9.31
N ARG A 33 -7.48 -1.36 -9.77
CA ARG A 33 -7.75 -2.80 -9.87
C ARG A 33 -6.92 -3.57 -8.86
N LEU A 34 -7.63 -4.30 -8.00
CA LEU A 34 -7.07 -5.06 -6.90
C LEU A 34 -7.18 -6.56 -7.17
N MET A 35 -6.15 -7.32 -6.83
CA MET A 35 -6.24 -8.77 -6.69
C MET A 35 -5.84 -9.18 -5.28
N THR A 36 -6.69 -9.91 -4.57
CA THR A 36 -6.23 -10.59 -3.35
C THR A 36 -5.63 -11.94 -3.73
N VAL A 37 -4.49 -12.30 -3.14
CA VAL A 37 -3.95 -13.67 -3.21
C VAL A 37 -3.81 -14.22 -1.80
N LEU A 38 -4.66 -15.18 -1.46
CA LEU A 38 -4.88 -15.67 -0.09
C LEU A 38 -4.81 -17.20 0.01
N ASP A 39 -4.57 -17.73 1.21
CA ASP A 39 -4.64 -19.18 1.50
C ASP A 39 -6.08 -19.67 1.70
N MET A 40 -6.86 -19.67 0.62
CA MET A 40 -8.29 -20.03 0.64
C MET A 40 -8.60 -21.54 0.80
N ALA A 41 -7.61 -22.37 1.09
CA ALA A 41 -7.77 -23.83 1.22
C ALA A 41 -7.27 -24.34 2.56
N GLY A 42 -7.94 -25.37 3.08
CA GLY A 42 -7.56 -26.00 4.35
C GLY A 42 -7.79 -25.11 5.57
N LYS A 43 -6.94 -25.27 6.59
CA LYS A 43 -7.08 -24.59 7.89
C LYS A 43 -7.12 -23.05 7.85
N PRO A 44 -6.38 -22.33 6.99
CA PRO A 44 -6.44 -20.86 6.94
C PRO A 44 -7.68 -20.28 6.23
N ALA A 45 -8.51 -21.11 5.58
CA ALA A 45 -9.61 -20.63 4.74
C ALA A 45 -10.60 -19.70 5.45
N ASP A 46 -10.89 -19.93 6.74
CA ASP A 46 -11.80 -19.06 7.52
C ASP A 46 -11.23 -17.64 7.70
N VAL A 47 -9.90 -17.52 7.86
CA VAL A 47 -9.21 -16.22 7.96
C VAL A 47 -9.19 -15.55 6.59
N SER A 48 -8.90 -16.31 5.52
CA SER A 48 -8.94 -15.76 4.15
C SER A 48 -10.35 -15.31 3.76
N GLN A 49 -11.40 -16.02 4.18
CA GLN A 49 -12.78 -15.58 3.99
C GLN A 49 -13.05 -14.24 4.69
N ALA A 50 -12.58 -14.08 5.93
CA ALA A 50 -12.70 -12.81 6.64
C ALA A 50 -11.90 -11.68 5.97
N GLN A 51 -10.72 -11.97 5.43
CA GLN A 51 -9.92 -11.02 4.65
C GLN A 51 -10.65 -10.59 3.38
N VAL A 52 -11.24 -11.53 2.62
CA VAL A 52 -12.11 -11.22 1.48
C VAL A 52 -13.24 -10.29 1.91
N ALA A 53 -13.94 -10.60 3.00
CA ALA A 53 -15.01 -9.75 3.52
C ALA A 53 -14.53 -8.34 3.90
N GLY A 54 -13.31 -8.22 4.41
CA GLY A 54 -12.67 -6.93 4.72
C GLY A 54 -12.38 -6.09 3.47
N VAL A 55 -11.82 -6.71 2.42
CA VAL A 55 -11.57 -6.04 1.15
C VAL A 55 -12.89 -5.63 0.48
N GLU A 56 -13.87 -6.53 0.41
CA GLU A 56 -15.18 -6.25 -0.20
C GLU A 56 -15.96 -5.16 0.56
N LEU A 57 -15.85 -5.13 1.89
CA LEU A 57 -16.39 -4.04 2.69
C LEU A 57 -15.72 -2.70 2.32
N ALA A 58 -14.39 -2.67 2.20
CA ALA A 58 -13.67 -1.45 1.86
C ALA A 58 -14.00 -0.96 0.46
N VAL A 59 -13.99 -1.86 -0.54
CA VAL A 59 -14.35 -1.55 -1.94
C VAL A 59 -15.76 -0.98 -2.02
N ARG A 60 -16.74 -1.60 -1.36
CA ARG A 60 -18.11 -1.07 -1.32
C ARG A 60 -18.16 0.35 -0.77
N GLU A 61 -17.49 0.60 0.35
CA GLU A 61 -17.50 1.93 0.99
C GLU A 61 -16.75 2.99 0.16
N LEU A 62 -15.69 2.60 -0.57
CA LEU A 62 -15.00 3.46 -1.53
C LEU A 62 -15.95 3.83 -2.68
N ASP A 63 -16.63 2.85 -3.28
CA ASP A 63 -17.54 3.05 -4.40
C ASP A 63 -18.77 3.89 -4.00
N GLU A 64 -19.31 3.69 -2.79
CA GLU A 64 -20.37 4.53 -2.21
C GLU A 64 -19.96 6.01 -2.08
N GLN A 65 -18.65 6.29 -2.00
CA GLN A 65 -18.07 7.63 -1.94
C GLN A 65 -17.62 8.16 -3.32
N GLY A 66 -17.96 7.47 -4.41
CA GLY A 66 -17.60 7.87 -5.78
C GLY A 66 -16.34 7.19 -6.33
N GLY A 67 -15.79 6.22 -5.60
CA GLY A 67 -14.65 5.42 -6.01
C GLY A 67 -13.30 6.11 -5.78
N VAL A 68 -12.27 5.65 -6.49
CA VAL A 68 -10.90 6.15 -6.43
C VAL A 68 -10.58 6.81 -7.78
N LEU A 69 -10.05 8.04 -7.74
CA LEU A 69 -9.84 8.87 -8.95
C LEU A 69 -11.11 9.05 -9.80
N GLY A 70 -12.28 9.00 -9.17
CA GLY A 70 -13.58 9.14 -9.82
C GLY A 70 -14.10 7.88 -10.53
N ALA A 71 -13.46 6.72 -10.33
CA ALA A 71 -13.86 5.44 -10.90
C ALA A 71 -14.08 4.37 -9.82
N PRO A 72 -15.04 3.43 -10.03
CA PRO A 72 -15.27 2.34 -9.10
C PRO A 72 -14.07 1.41 -9.02
N VAL A 73 -13.81 0.87 -7.83
CA VAL A 73 -12.71 -0.06 -7.57
C VAL A 73 -13.10 -1.47 -8.04
N VAL A 74 -12.20 -2.14 -8.76
CA VAL A 74 -12.42 -3.50 -9.24
C VAL A 74 -11.58 -4.47 -8.41
N VAL A 75 -12.21 -5.47 -7.80
CA VAL A 75 -11.49 -6.50 -7.02
C VAL A 75 -11.70 -7.90 -7.59
N VAL A 76 -10.64 -8.71 -7.60
CA VAL A 76 -10.69 -10.15 -7.87
C VAL A 76 -10.00 -10.95 -6.77
N HIS A 77 -10.60 -12.06 -6.36
CA HIS A 77 -10.05 -12.91 -5.30
C HIS A 77 -9.44 -14.20 -5.85
N ARG A 78 -8.17 -14.47 -5.52
CA ARG A 78 -7.45 -15.68 -5.93
C ARG A 78 -6.88 -16.43 -4.74
N SER A 79 -6.79 -17.75 -4.92
CA SER A 79 -6.12 -18.65 -3.99
C SER A 79 -4.67 -18.82 -4.40
N THR A 80 -3.77 -18.97 -3.41
CA THR A 80 -2.40 -19.45 -3.63
C THR A 80 -2.30 -20.78 -4.37
N SER A 81 -3.38 -21.58 -4.37
CA SER A 81 -3.47 -22.83 -5.16
C SER A 81 -3.58 -22.63 -6.67
N THR A 82 -3.83 -21.40 -7.15
CA THR A 82 -3.90 -21.07 -8.60
C THR A 82 -2.54 -21.22 -9.31
N GLY A 83 -1.43 -21.18 -8.55
CA GLY A 83 -0.08 -21.22 -9.11
C GLY A 83 0.42 -19.83 -9.53
N ALA A 84 1.70 -19.54 -9.26
CA ALA A 84 2.26 -18.19 -9.41
C ALA A 84 2.27 -17.71 -10.88
N ALA A 85 2.60 -18.59 -11.84
CA ALA A 85 2.63 -18.24 -13.26
C ALA A 85 1.25 -17.85 -13.81
N ASP A 86 0.19 -18.57 -13.40
CA ASP A 86 -1.18 -18.26 -13.81
C ASP A 86 -1.68 -16.97 -13.17
N ILE A 87 -1.32 -16.72 -11.90
CA ILE A 87 -1.55 -15.43 -11.25
C ILE A 87 -0.90 -14.30 -12.05
N VAL A 88 0.41 -14.39 -12.35
CA VAL A 88 1.13 -13.34 -13.10
C VAL A 88 0.52 -13.09 -14.48
N LYS A 89 0.12 -14.16 -15.19
CA LYS A 89 -0.60 -14.02 -16.46
C LYS A 89 -1.89 -13.24 -16.28
N GLU A 90 -2.66 -13.54 -15.24
CA GLU A 90 -3.93 -12.86 -14.98
C GLU A 90 -3.76 -11.41 -14.53
N LEU A 91 -2.69 -11.08 -13.79
CA LEU A 91 -2.36 -9.70 -13.44
C LEU A 91 -2.24 -8.85 -14.70
N ALA A 92 -1.53 -9.35 -15.71
CA ALA A 92 -1.39 -8.67 -17.00
C ALA A 92 -2.70 -8.64 -17.80
N ASP A 93 -3.41 -9.77 -17.91
CA ASP A 93 -4.65 -9.87 -18.71
C ASP A 93 -5.77 -8.97 -18.17
N ARG A 94 -5.76 -8.65 -16.87
CA ARG A 94 -6.78 -7.84 -16.19
C ARG A 94 -6.32 -6.44 -15.81
N SER A 95 -5.08 -6.07 -16.14
CA SER A 95 -4.46 -4.81 -15.70
C SER A 95 -4.55 -4.60 -14.19
N ILE A 96 -4.18 -5.60 -13.38
CA ILE A 96 -4.20 -5.44 -11.92
C ILE A 96 -3.10 -4.47 -11.48
N ASP A 97 -3.45 -3.43 -10.73
CA ASP A 97 -2.49 -2.45 -10.20
C ASP A 97 -1.89 -2.89 -8.88
N VAL A 98 -2.68 -3.54 -8.03
CA VAL A 98 -2.23 -3.91 -6.68
C VAL A 98 -2.63 -5.33 -6.32
N VAL A 99 -1.63 -6.14 -5.97
CA VAL A 99 -1.82 -7.44 -5.34
C VAL A 99 -1.83 -7.29 -3.83
N LEU A 100 -2.97 -7.55 -3.20
CA LEU A 100 -3.12 -7.67 -1.76
C LEU A 100 -2.76 -9.10 -1.34
N TRP A 101 -1.54 -9.29 -0.84
CA TRP A 101 -1.02 -10.60 -0.47
C TRP A 101 -1.25 -10.90 1.01
N ALA A 102 -1.88 -12.04 1.30
CA ALA A 102 -1.94 -12.60 2.65
C ALA A 102 -1.92 -14.14 2.60
N ALA A 103 -0.71 -14.69 2.52
CA ALA A 103 -0.47 -16.11 2.59
C ALA A 103 0.68 -16.43 3.54
N VAL A 104 0.71 -17.66 4.03
CA VAL A 104 1.79 -18.22 4.83
C VAL A 104 3.04 -18.36 3.97
N GLY A 105 4.14 -17.79 4.45
CA GLY A 105 5.44 -17.83 3.78
C GLY A 105 5.72 -16.63 2.89
N ASP A 106 6.74 -16.80 2.04
CA ASP A 106 7.21 -15.76 1.14
C ASP A 106 6.30 -15.62 -0.08
N ILE A 107 6.33 -14.43 -0.68
CA ILE A 107 5.68 -14.20 -1.96
C ILE A 107 6.55 -14.91 -3.02
N PRO A 108 5.98 -15.73 -3.93
CA PRO A 108 6.73 -16.36 -5.02
C PRO A 108 7.53 -15.35 -5.83
N GLU A 109 8.73 -15.74 -6.28
CA GLU A 109 9.65 -14.85 -6.99
C GLU A 109 8.99 -14.22 -8.22
N GLU A 110 8.18 -14.98 -8.94
CA GLU A 110 7.45 -14.54 -10.13
C GLU A 110 6.47 -13.41 -9.82
N ILE A 111 5.84 -13.44 -8.63
CA ILE A 111 4.92 -12.40 -8.17
C ILE A 111 5.71 -11.22 -7.63
N THR A 112 6.84 -11.43 -6.94
CA THR A 112 7.71 -10.30 -6.50
C THR A 112 8.40 -9.58 -7.65
N ALA A 113 8.57 -10.23 -8.80
CA ALA A 113 9.20 -9.66 -9.98
C ALA A 113 8.27 -8.70 -10.75
N VAL A 114 6.97 -8.66 -10.43
CA VAL A 114 6.06 -7.67 -11.04
C VAL A 114 6.42 -6.27 -10.56
N SER A 115 6.42 -5.31 -11.48
CA SER A 115 6.77 -3.92 -11.18
C SER A 115 6.18 -2.99 -12.24
N GLY A 116 6.23 -1.68 -11.95
CA GLY A 116 5.74 -0.64 -12.84
C GLY A 116 4.23 -0.50 -12.70
N THR A 117 3.45 -1.10 -13.60
CA THR A 117 1.98 -1.01 -13.55
C THR A 117 1.37 -1.77 -12.38
N THR A 118 2.07 -2.77 -11.84
CA THR A 118 1.58 -3.59 -10.72
C THR A 118 2.55 -3.52 -9.54
N THR A 119 2.01 -3.46 -8.32
CA THR A 119 2.76 -3.61 -7.07
C THR A 119 2.14 -4.67 -6.16
N VAL A 120 2.90 -5.14 -5.18
CA VAL A 120 2.43 -6.11 -4.18
C VAL A 120 2.47 -5.47 -2.79
N VAL A 121 1.32 -5.49 -2.11
CA VAL A 121 1.13 -4.98 -0.76
C VAL A 121 0.75 -6.13 0.15
N ARG A 122 1.50 -6.32 1.24
CA ARG A 122 1.15 -7.34 2.24
C ARG A 122 0.06 -6.84 3.16
N ILE A 123 -1.01 -7.62 3.29
CA ILE A 123 -1.97 -7.45 4.38
C ILE A 123 -1.26 -7.83 5.68
N GLY A 124 -1.40 -6.98 6.71
CA GLY A 124 -0.81 -7.20 8.02
C GLY A 124 -1.23 -8.52 8.68
N PRO A 125 -0.51 -8.97 9.72
CA PRO A 125 -0.85 -10.19 10.44
C PRO A 125 -2.25 -10.09 11.04
N ALA A 126 -3.07 -11.13 10.87
CA ALA A 126 -4.40 -11.22 11.44
C ALA A 126 -4.33 -11.32 12.98
N GLY A 127 -4.43 -10.18 13.65
CA GLY A 127 -4.29 -10.04 15.11
C GLY A 127 -5.33 -9.13 15.74
N TRP A 128 -6.10 -8.40 14.95
CA TRP A 128 -7.12 -7.49 15.44
C TRP A 128 -8.47 -8.16 15.60
N LYS A 129 -9.05 -7.92 16.77
CA LYS A 129 -10.42 -8.33 17.08
C LYS A 129 -11.36 -7.15 16.81
N PRO A 130 -12.27 -7.26 15.82
CA PRO A 130 -13.22 -6.19 15.55
C PRO A 130 -14.20 -6.02 16.72
N ASP A 131 -14.61 -4.77 16.96
CA ASP A 131 -15.71 -4.48 17.88
C ASP A 131 -17.06 -4.92 17.27
N LYS A 132 -18.16 -4.73 18.00
CA LYS A 132 -19.50 -5.15 17.53
C LYS A 132 -19.94 -4.42 16.26
N SER A 133 -19.59 -3.13 16.13
CA SER A 133 -20.00 -2.31 14.99
C SER A 133 -19.29 -2.77 13.73
N PHE A 134 -17.97 -2.90 13.80
CA PHE A 134 -17.17 -3.36 12.67
C PHE A 134 -17.44 -4.84 12.34
N SER A 135 -17.70 -5.67 13.34
CA SER A 135 -18.13 -7.06 13.12
C SER A 135 -19.42 -7.14 12.31
N ALA A 136 -20.39 -6.26 12.58
CA ALA A 136 -21.63 -6.20 11.81
C ALA A 136 -21.38 -5.76 10.36
N ARG A 137 -20.49 -4.79 10.15
CA ARG A 137 -20.07 -4.35 8.81
C ARG A 137 -19.40 -5.48 8.02
N LEU A 138 -18.44 -6.19 8.60
CA LEU A 138 -17.82 -7.36 7.96
C LEU A 138 -18.86 -8.43 7.61
N LYS A 139 -19.80 -8.71 8.52
CA LYS A 139 -20.90 -9.65 8.28
C LYS A 139 -21.89 -9.20 7.22
N SER A 140 -22.01 -7.89 6.98
CA SER A 140 -22.82 -7.39 5.86
C SER A 140 -22.14 -7.62 4.51
N ALA A 141 -20.80 -7.64 4.48
CA ALA A 141 -20.04 -7.99 3.28
C ALA A 141 -20.02 -9.51 3.03
N ASP A 142 -19.87 -10.32 4.08
CA ASP A 142 -20.00 -11.78 4.00
C ASP A 142 -20.76 -12.36 5.21
N PRO A 143 -22.08 -12.63 5.07
CA PRO A 143 -22.87 -13.27 6.12
C PRO A 143 -22.35 -14.66 6.51
N GLY A 144 -21.72 -15.36 5.55
CA GLY A 144 -21.20 -16.71 5.69
C GLY A 144 -19.84 -16.80 6.39
N ALA A 145 -19.19 -15.67 6.69
CA ALA A 145 -17.85 -15.65 7.30
C ALA A 145 -17.83 -16.39 8.65
N ILE A 146 -17.11 -17.50 8.76
CA ILE A 146 -17.05 -18.28 10.02
C ILE A 146 -16.19 -17.57 11.07
N SER A 147 -15.14 -16.90 10.61
CA SER A 147 -14.22 -16.07 11.39
C SER A 147 -14.32 -14.61 10.96
N LEU A 148 -13.86 -13.68 11.79
CA LEU A 148 -13.67 -12.27 11.43
C LEU A 148 -12.20 -11.82 11.57
N TRP A 149 -11.31 -12.73 11.94
CA TRP A 149 -9.87 -12.46 12.09
C TRP A 149 -9.24 -12.16 10.73
N GLY A 150 -8.43 -11.10 10.62
CA GLY A 150 -7.80 -10.68 9.37
C GLY A 150 -8.66 -9.77 8.49
N GLY A 151 -9.98 -9.71 8.74
CA GLY A 151 -10.88 -8.80 8.04
C GLY A 151 -10.56 -7.33 8.27
N PRO A 152 -10.36 -6.86 9.52
CA PRO A 152 -9.96 -5.48 9.81
C PRO A 152 -8.66 -5.06 9.12
N GLU A 153 -7.66 -5.93 9.12
CA GLU A 153 -6.37 -5.67 8.47
C GLU A 153 -6.54 -5.56 6.95
N ALA A 154 -7.28 -6.47 6.34
CA ALA A 154 -7.53 -6.44 4.90
C ALA A 154 -8.31 -5.19 4.48
N TYR A 155 -9.30 -4.78 5.27
CA TYR A 155 -10.04 -3.54 5.07
C TYR A 155 -9.12 -2.32 5.14
N ASP A 156 -8.30 -2.20 6.20
CA ASP A 156 -7.41 -1.05 6.37
C ASP A 156 -6.30 -1.01 5.32
N THR A 157 -5.75 -2.16 4.90
CA THR A 157 -4.78 -2.23 3.81
C THR A 157 -5.41 -1.72 2.51
N THR A 158 -6.65 -2.12 2.22
CA THR A 158 -7.39 -1.67 1.02
C THR A 158 -7.62 -0.16 1.04
N MET A 159 -8.05 0.38 2.20
CA MET A 159 -8.23 1.83 2.38
C MET A 159 -6.93 2.61 2.18
N ARG A 160 -5.79 2.11 2.68
CA ARG A 160 -4.49 2.77 2.47
C ARG A 160 -4.03 2.72 1.02
N VAL A 161 -4.28 1.62 0.32
CA VAL A 161 -4.00 1.53 -1.13
C VAL A 161 -4.82 2.56 -1.91
N ALA A 162 -6.10 2.67 -1.61
CA ALA A 162 -6.98 3.67 -2.23
C ALA A 162 -6.52 5.12 -1.93
N LEU A 163 -6.13 5.40 -0.69
CA LEU A 163 -5.59 6.72 -0.31
C LEU A 163 -4.24 6.99 -0.98
N ALA A 164 -3.39 5.98 -1.14
CA ALA A 164 -2.10 6.13 -1.83
C ALA A 164 -2.30 6.47 -3.31
N ALA A 165 -3.23 5.80 -4.00
CA ALA A 165 -3.59 6.14 -5.37
C ALA A 165 -4.17 7.57 -5.47
N THR A 166 -4.96 7.98 -4.47
CA THR A 166 -5.54 9.33 -4.39
C THR A 166 -4.48 10.40 -4.17
N GLU A 167 -3.56 10.18 -3.23
CA GLU A 167 -2.41 11.07 -2.96
C GLU A 167 -1.51 11.22 -4.18
N ALA A 168 -1.30 10.13 -4.93
CA ALA A 168 -0.47 10.15 -6.12
C ALA A 168 -1.18 10.72 -7.36
N ASP A 169 -2.51 10.94 -7.31
CA ASP A 169 -3.37 11.17 -8.47
C ASP A 169 -3.10 10.16 -9.61
N ASN A 170 -2.79 8.92 -9.23
CA ASN A 170 -2.28 7.88 -10.14
C ASN A 170 -2.45 6.49 -9.50
N ASP A 171 -3.16 5.61 -10.19
CA ASP A 171 -3.48 4.26 -9.74
C ASP A 171 -2.46 3.19 -10.15
N SER A 172 -1.43 3.54 -10.94
CA SER A 172 -0.36 2.58 -11.28
C SER A 172 0.31 2.01 -10.04
N GLY A 173 0.68 0.73 -10.10
CA GLY A 173 1.34 0.05 -9.00
C GLY A 173 2.57 0.78 -8.45
N SER A 174 3.41 1.37 -9.31
CA SER A 174 4.56 2.17 -8.89
C SER A 174 4.17 3.42 -8.10
N ALA A 175 3.14 4.16 -8.55
CA ALA A 175 2.68 5.35 -7.87
C ALA A 175 2.08 5.02 -6.50
N VAL A 176 1.26 3.96 -6.44
CA VAL A 176 0.73 3.43 -5.17
C VAL A 176 1.87 3.02 -4.24
N ALA A 177 2.87 2.29 -4.74
CA ALA A 177 4.01 1.83 -3.93
C ALA A 177 4.82 3.00 -3.33
N GLU A 178 5.01 4.06 -4.10
CA GLU A 178 5.71 5.27 -3.64
C GLU A 178 4.90 6.05 -2.59
N ALA A 179 3.57 6.15 -2.77
CA ALA A 179 2.70 6.95 -1.90
C ALA A 179 2.20 6.23 -0.64
N ILE A 180 2.23 4.89 -0.58
CA ILE A 180 1.58 4.12 0.50
C ILE A 180 2.11 4.41 1.90
N THR A 181 3.37 4.84 2.03
CA THR A 181 3.93 5.26 3.32
C THR A 181 3.47 6.68 3.70
N ALA A 182 3.33 7.57 2.72
CA ALA A 182 2.98 8.97 2.94
C ALA A 182 1.62 9.13 3.63
N VAL A 183 0.64 8.29 3.27
CA VAL A 183 -0.71 8.29 3.85
C VAL A 183 -0.77 7.82 5.32
N SER A 184 0.37 7.44 5.89
CA SER A 184 0.51 7.01 7.29
C SER A 184 1.57 7.81 8.06
N SER A 185 2.21 8.83 7.47
CA SER A 185 3.35 9.56 8.06
C SER A 185 3.13 11.06 8.25
N GLY A 186 1.95 11.58 7.94
CA GLY A 186 1.62 13.01 8.04
C GLY A 186 1.34 13.53 9.45
N GLY A 187 0.74 14.73 9.51
CA GLY A 187 0.36 15.38 10.76
C GLY A 187 -1.15 15.33 11.07
N PHE A 188 -1.98 15.18 10.04
CA PHE A 188 -3.44 15.17 10.20
C PHE A 188 -3.96 13.75 10.38
N SER A 189 -4.51 13.43 11.54
CA SER A 189 -5.11 12.13 11.79
C SER A 189 -6.52 12.08 11.21
N CYS A 190 -6.79 11.07 10.39
CA CYS A 190 -8.12 10.80 9.83
C CYS A 190 -8.45 9.30 9.96
N VAL A 191 -9.75 8.97 10.01
CA VAL A 191 -10.22 7.60 10.32
C VAL A 191 -11.08 6.98 9.23
N SER A 192 -11.39 7.71 8.16
CA SER A 192 -12.22 7.25 7.03
C SER A 192 -11.64 7.71 5.70
N PHE A 193 -11.99 7.02 4.62
CA PHE A 193 -11.55 7.41 3.28
C PHE A 193 -11.93 8.85 2.94
N GLY A 194 -13.21 9.22 3.04
CA GLY A 194 -13.68 10.56 2.69
C GLY A 194 -13.05 11.68 3.51
N GLU A 195 -12.82 11.48 4.81
CA GLU A 195 -12.09 12.45 5.64
C GLU A 195 -10.64 12.59 5.19
N CYS A 196 -9.95 11.48 4.96
CA CYS A 196 -8.57 11.48 4.51
C CYS A 196 -8.45 12.07 3.09
N ALA A 197 -9.30 11.68 2.15
CA ALA A 197 -9.29 12.18 0.78
C ALA A 197 -9.59 13.69 0.72
N ALA A 198 -10.50 14.19 1.56
CA ALA A 198 -10.73 15.64 1.69
C ALA A 198 -9.49 16.37 2.23
N ALA A 199 -8.81 15.80 3.23
CA ALA A 199 -7.57 16.37 3.75
C ALA A 199 -6.45 16.36 2.70
N LEU A 200 -6.31 15.30 1.91
CA LEU A 200 -5.36 15.23 0.80
C LEU A 200 -5.67 16.28 -0.28
N ALA A 201 -6.95 16.50 -0.61
CA ALA A 201 -7.36 17.54 -1.55
C ALA A 201 -7.05 18.97 -1.08
N ASP A 202 -6.88 19.17 0.23
CA ASP A 202 -6.43 20.42 0.86
C ASP A 202 -4.89 20.45 1.08
N ASP A 203 -4.14 19.59 0.37
CA ASP A 203 -2.68 19.43 0.45
C ASP A 203 -2.15 19.05 1.86
N ALA A 204 -3.01 18.45 2.71
CA ALA A 204 -2.60 18.03 4.04
C ALA A 204 -1.90 16.67 4.02
N SER A 205 -0.77 16.57 4.73
CA SER A 205 -0.18 15.25 5.03
C SER A 205 -0.99 14.51 6.09
N ILE A 206 -1.42 13.29 5.78
CA ILE A 206 -2.33 12.51 6.63
C ILE A 206 -1.65 11.35 7.36
N VAL A 207 -2.28 10.91 8.44
CA VAL A 207 -2.06 9.62 9.10
C VAL A 207 -3.39 8.90 9.15
N TYR A 208 -3.59 7.95 8.23
CA TYR A 208 -4.75 7.08 8.27
C TYR A 208 -4.65 6.12 9.46
N ALA A 209 -5.50 6.39 10.46
CA ALA A 209 -5.55 5.61 11.69
C ALA A 209 -6.34 4.30 11.53
N GLY A 210 -7.24 4.19 10.55
CA GLY A 210 -7.99 2.96 10.27
C GLY A 210 -8.73 2.33 11.47
N VAL A 211 -9.20 1.11 11.28
CA VAL A 211 -9.91 0.31 12.29
C VAL A 211 -8.94 -0.44 13.18
N THR A 212 -7.78 -0.82 12.64
CA THR A 212 -6.69 -1.54 13.32
C THR A 212 -5.64 -0.61 13.93
N GLY A 213 -5.86 0.70 13.89
CA GLY A 213 -4.83 1.68 14.23
C GLY A 213 -3.80 1.84 13.11
N THR A 214 -2.64 2.40 13.47
CA THR A 214 -1.52 2.59 12.54
C THR A 214 -0.87 1.27 12.07
N GLY A 215 -1.26 0.12 12.62
CA GLY A 215 -0.58 -1.17 12.45
C GLY A 215 -0.95 -2.00 11.20
N GLY A 216 -1.77 -1.49 10.28
CA GLY A 216 -2.32 -2.31 9.18
C GLY A 216 -1.46 -2.45 7.91
N LEU A 217 -0.22 -1.93 7.88
CA LEU A 217 0.73 -2.18 6.77
C LEU A 217 1.95 -2.94 7.26
N ALA A 218 2.22 -4.11 6.66
CA ALA A 218 3.45 -4.87 6.86
C ALA A 218 4.55 -4.54 5.82
N GLN A 219 4.41 -3.43 5.09
CA GLN A 219 5.23 -2.92 3.97
C GLN A 219 4.72 -3.30 2.56
N ALA A 220 4.78 -2.34 1.63
CA ALA A 220 4.89 -2.60 0.20
C ALA A 220 6.35 -2.95 -0.11
N THR A 221 6.61 -3.74 -1.17
CA THR A 221 7.95 -4.22 -1.54
C THR A 221 9.04 -3.16 -1.33
N PRO A 222 10.09 -3.44 -0.52
CA PRO A 222 11.16 -2.47 -0.29
C PRO A 222 11.94 -2.22 -1.58
N GLU A 223 12.27 -0.95 -1.84
CA GLU A 223 13.34 -0.56 -2.75
C GLU A 223 14.63 -1.34 -2.38
N PRO A 224 15.44 -1.80 -3.34
CA PRO A 224 16.66 -2.56 -3.02
C PRO A 224 17.53 -1.79 -2.03
N GLU A 225 17.78 -2.40 -0.86
CA GLU A 225 18.58 -1.75 0.18
C GLU A 225 19.98 -1.35 -0.36
N PRO A 226 20.46 -0.14 -0.06
CA PRO A 226 21.82 0.24 -0.41
C PRO A 226 22.80 -0.66 0.33
N SER A 227 23.68 -1.30 -0.43
CA SER A 227 24.69 -2.23 0.10
C SER A 227 25.48 -1.63 1.27
N PRO A 228 25.68 -2.36 2.38
CA PRO A 228 26.35 -1.82 3.56
C PRO A 228 27.80 -1.46 3.24
N THR A 229 28.10 -0.17 3.34
CA THR A 229 29.47 0.33 3.26
C THR A 229 30.25 -0.21 4.44
N LYS A 230 31.24 -1.07 4.19
CA LYS A 230 32.13 -1.63 5.22
C LYS A 230 32.78 -0.51 6.03
N ALA A 231 32.40 -0.38 7.30
CA ALA A 231 33.08 0.51 8.24
C ALA A 231 34.54 0.09 8.39
N LYS A 232 35.47 0.99 8.05
CA LYS A 232 36.89 0.82 8.35
C LYS A 232 37.08 0.88 9.87
N LYS A 233 37.48 -0.24 10.47
CA LYS A 233 37.93 -0.28 11.87
C LYS A 233 39.18 0.60 12.01
N LYS A 234 39.13 1.57 12.93
CA LYS A 234 40.31 2.27 13.45
C LYS A 234 41.00 1.40 14.48
#